data_AF-A0A9Q0DFT5-F1
#
_entry.id   AF-A0A9Q0DFT5-F1
#
_cell.length_a   1.000
_cell.length_b   1.000
_cell.length_c   1.000
_cell.angle_alpha   90.00
_cell.angle_beta   90.00
_cell.angle_gamma   90.00
#
_symmetry.space_group_name_H-M   'P 1'
#
loop_
_entity.id
_entity.type
_entity.pdbx_description
1 polymer ?
#
loop_
_entity_poly.entity_id
_entity_poly.type
_entity_poly.pdbx_seq_one_letter_code
_entity_poly.pdbx_strand_id
1 'polypeptide(L)'
;MAAVARVTWWALVLVSTFHVGCPFYVPGVAPQDFHDNEPVDIKAVKLTSSRTQLPYEYYSLPYCKPDAILYKAENLGKHLRLAS
;
A
#
# COMPACT_ATOMS: atom_id res chain seq x y z
N MET A 1 16.47 -1.53 -47.09
CA MET A 1 15.05 -1.21 -46.77
C MET A 1 14.41 -2.31 -45.89
N ALA A 2 14.16 -3.52 -46.40
CA ALA A 2 13.39 -4.56 -45.67
C ALA A 2 14.09 -5.21 -44.46
N ALA A 3 15.42 -5.21 -44.40
CA ALA A 3 16.16 -5.71 -43.24
C ALA A 3 16.07 -4.75 -42.05
N VAL A 4 16.19 -3.44 -42.32
CA VAL A 4 16.07 -2.38 -41.31
C VAL A 4 14.68 -2.38 -40.68
N ALA A 5 13.62 -2.47 -41.50
CA ALA A 5 12.24 -2.52 -41.02
C ALA A 5 11.95 -3.76 -40.13
N ARG A 6 12.58 -4.90 -40.42
CA ARG A 6 12.46 -6.11 -39.60
C ARG A 6 13.17 -5.97 -38.27
N VAL A 7 14.39 -5.42 -38.27
CA VAL A 7 15.14 -5.18 -37.03
C VAL A 7 14.42 -4.17 -36.14
N THR A 8 13.86 -3.10 -36.71
CA THR A 8 13.08 -2.12 -35.94
C THR A 8 11.79 -2.73 -35.39
N TRP A 9 11.11 -3.59 -36.15
CA TRP A 9 9.91 -4.28 -35.67
C TRP A 9 10.22 -5.19 -34.48
N TRP A 10 11.27 -6.00 -34.57
CA TRP A 10 11.70 -6.87 -33.46
C TRP A 10 12.14 -6.06 -32.23
N ALA A 11 12.82 -4.93 -32.43
CA ALA A 11 13.19 -4.04 -31.34
C ALA A 11 11.96 -3.45 -30.63
N LEU A 12 10.94 -3.02 -31.38
CA LEU A 12 9.70 -2.49 -30.82
C LEU A 12 8.90 -3.56 -30.04
N VAL A 13 8.86 -4.80 -30.56
CA VAL A 13 8.24 -5.94 -29.86
C VAL A 13 8.98 -6.28 -28.57
N LEU A 14 10.31 -6.24 -28.57
CA LEU A 14 11.10 -6.48 -27.35
C LEU A 14 10.84 -5.42 -26.29
N VAL A 15 10.83 -4.13 -26.68
CA VAL A 15 10.57 -3.02 -25.75
C VAL A 15 9.15 -3.08 -25.17
N SER A 16 8.15 -3.48 -25.93
CA SER A 16 6.76 -3.55 -25.44
C SER A 16 6.51 -4.66 -24.41
N THR A 17 7.39 -5.67 -24.34
CA THR A 17 7.27 -6.76 -23.35
C THR A 17 7.87 -6.42 -21.98
N PHE A 18 8.67 -5.36 -21.86
CA PHE A 18 9.23 -4.91 -20.58
C PHE A 18 8.15 -4.21 -19.74
N HIS A 19 7.53 -4.94 -18.83
CA HIS A 19 6.71 -4.34 -17.77
C HIS A 19 7.64 -3.72 -16.71
N VAL A 20 7.72 -2.40 -16.69
CA VAL A 20 8.40 -1.65 -15.63
C VAL A 20 7.46 -1.58 -14.43
N GLY A 21 7.43 -2.64 -13.63
CA GLY A 21 6.87 -2.61 -12.28
C GLY A 21 7.99 -2.41 -11.27
N CYS A 22 7.88 -1.40 -10.40
CA CYS A 22 8.74 -1.28 -9.22
C CYS A 22 7.95 -1.79 -8.00
N PRO A 23 8.02 -3.09 -7.65
CA PRO A 23 7.42 -3.55 -6.41
C PRO A 23 8.10 -2.82 -5.25
N PHE A 24 7.33 -2.08 -4.45
CA PHE A 24 7.81 -1.40 -3.27
C PHE A 24 7.51 -2.25 -2.03
N TYR A 25 8.58 -2.66 -1.34
CA TYR A 25 8.50 -3.34 -0.05
C TYR A 25 8.79 -2.35 1.07
N VAL A 26 8.02 -2.41 2.15
CA VAL A 26 8.26 -1.61 3.35
C VAL A 26 9.26 -2.36 4.24
N PRO A 27 10.48 -1.85 4.47
CA PRO A 27 11.45 -2.49 5.36
C PRO A 27 10.85 -2.69 6.77
N GLY A 28 10.93 -3.92 7.28
CA GLY A 28 10.42 -4.29 8.60
C GLY A 28 8.98 -4.85 8.63
N VAL A 29 8.33 -5.04 7.48
CA VAL A 29 6.99 -5.63 7.40
C VAL A 29 6.98 -6.76 6.37
N ALA A 30 7.01 -8.02 6.80
CA ALA A 30 7.02 -9.15 5.87
C ALA A 30 5.78 -9.14 4.95
N PRO A 31 5.91 -9.48 3.66
CA PRO A 31 4.75 -9.62 2.77
C PRO A 31 3.84 -10.72 3.30
N GLN A 32 2.53 -10.53 3.19
CA GLN A 32 1.53 -11.54 3.53
C GLN A 32 0.75 -11.88 2.27
N ASP A 33 0.76 -13.16 1.90
CA ASP A 33 -0.07 -13.71 0.84
C ASP A 33 -1.44 -14.09 1.40
N PHE A 34 -2.49 -13.88 0.62
CA PHE A 34 -3.86 -14.25 0.95
C PHE A 34 -4.43 -15.15 -0.15
N HIS A 35 -5.19 -16.15 0.24
CA HIS A 35 -5.95 -16.99 -0.68
C HIS A 35 -7.32 -16.40 -1.00
N ASP A 36 -7.94 -16.88 -2.08
CA ASP A 36 -9.30 -16.49 -2.42
C ASP A 36 -10.27 -16.81 -1.27
N ASN A 37 -11.07 -15.82 -0.89
CA ASN A 37 -12.00 -15.86 0.26
C ASN A 37 -11.34 -15.99 1.65
N GLU A 38 -10.03 -15.77 1.76
CA GLU A 38 -9.37 -15.68 3.07
C GLU A 38 -9.82 -14.41 3.80
N PRO A 39 -10.20 -14.50 5.10
CA PRO A 39 -10.56 -13.33 5.88
C PRO A 39 -9.36 -12.41 6.08
N VAL A 40 -9.55 -11.12 5.84
CA VAL A 40 -8.53 -10.08 6.04
C VAL A 40 -8.88 -9.25 7.27
N ASP A 41 -7.97 -9.22 8.24
CA ASP A 41 -8.10 -8.37 9.42
C ASP A 41 -7.88 -6.90 9.07
N ILE A 42 -8.95 -6.11 9.13
CA ILE A 42 -8.87 -4.67 8.92
C ILE A 42 -8.50 -3.97 10.23
N LYS A 43 -7.41 -3.19 10.19
CA LYS A 43 -6.93 -2.40 11.33
C LYS A 43 -6.96 -0.92 10.98
N ALA A 44 -7.45 -0.10 11.90
CA ALA A 44 -7.47 1.34 11.76
C ALA A 44 -6.74 1.99 12.95
N VAL A 45 -6.04 3.10 12.69
CA VAL A 45 -5.24 3.80 13.71
C VAL A 45 -6.02 4.99 14.26
N LYS A 46 -6.12 6.08 13.49
CA LYS A 46 -6.79 7.33 13.88
C LYS A 46 -7.39 8.00 12.65
N LEU A 47 -8.40 8.83 12.86
CA LEU A 47 -8.95 9.70 11.83
C LEU A 47 -8.20 11.02 11.79
N THR A 48 -7.76 11.41 10.60
CA THR A 48 -7.05 12.67 10.34
C THR A 48 -7.71 13.41 9.19
N SER A 49 -7.77 14.74 9.29
CA SER A 49 -8.23 15.61 8.21
C SER A 49 -7.04 16.23 7.48
N SER A 50 -7.16 16.49 6.18
CA SER A 50 -6.16 17.27 5.44
C SER A 50 -6.18 18.77 5.80
N ARG A 51 -7.27 19.24 6.42
CA ARG A 51 -7.45 20.64 6.81
C ARG A 51 -7.02 20.92 8.25
N THR A 52 -7.17 19.95 9.14
CA THR A 52 -6.89 20.10 10.57
C THR A 52 -5.91 19.03 11.05
N GLN A 53 -4.92 19.41 11.85
CA GLN A 53 -3.84 18.51 12.29
C GLN A 53 -4.20 17.67 13.54
N LEU A 54 -5.45 17.71 14.01
CA LEU A 54 -5.87 17.02 15.22
C LEU A 54 -6.35 15.60 14.90
N PRO A 55 -5.68 14.55 15.40
CA PRO A 55 -6.11 13.17 15.18
C PRO A 55 -7.23 12.80 16.16
N TYR A 56 -8.33 12.25 15.64
CA TYR A 56 -9.44 11.72 16.43
C TYR A 56 -9.41 10.19 16.47
N GLU A 57 -10.06 9.60 17.46
CA GLU A 57 -10.33 8.16 17.49
C GLU A 57 -11.12 7.73 16.25
N TYR A 58 -10.85 6.52 15.73
CA TYR A 58 -11.40 6.13 14.43
C TYR A 58 -12.94 6.07 14.37
N TYR A 59 -13.59 5.82 15.51
CA TYR A 59 -15.05 5.76 15.61
C TYR A 59 -15.66 7.00 16.30
N SER A 60 -15.05 8.17 16.15
CA SER A 60 -15.48 9.40 16.86
C SER A 60 -16.68 10.11 16.24
N LEU A 61 -16.97 9.92 14.94
CA LEU A 61 -18.14 10.50 14.27
C LEU A 61 -19.21 9.40 14.03
N PRO A 62 -20.46 9.77 13.67
CA PRO A 62 -21.60 8.85 13.70
C PRO A 62 -21.71 7.99 12.42
N TYR A 63 -20.72 7.14 12.19
CA TYR A 63 -20.77 6.09 11.15
C TYR A 63 -20.94 4.69 11.78
N CYS A 64 -21.04 3.67 10.92
CA CYS A 64 -21.16 2.29 11.34
C CYS A 64 -19.96 1.88 12.23
N LYS A 65 -20.28 1.46 13.46
CA LYS A 65 -19.32 0.98 14.45
C LYS A 65 -19.52 -0.53 14.60
N PRO A 66 -18.45 -1.34 14.65
CA PRO A 66 -18.58 -2.77 14.89
C PRO A 66 -19.04 -3.06 16.33
N ASP A 67 -19.57 -4.26 16.55
CA ASP A 67 -20.05 -4.71 17.86
C ASP A 67 -18.93 -4.74 18.91
N ALA A 68 -17.71 -5.10 18.49
CA ALA A 68 -16.53 -5.12 19.34
C ALA A 68 -15.38 -4.34 18.71
N ILE A 69 -14.71 -3.50 19.51
CA ILE A 69 -13.47 -2.81 19.13
C ILE A 69 -12.33 -3.45 19.88
N LEU A 70 -11.37 -4.00 19.15
CA LEU A 70 -10.18 -4.62 19.71
C LEU A 70 -8.95 -3.75 19.41
N TYR A 71 -8.32 -3.23 20.46
CA TYR A 71 -7.14 -2.39 20.33
C TYR A 71 -5.88 -3.27 20.24
N LYS A 72 -5.13 -3.14 19.14
CA LYS A 72 -3.84 -3.79 18.95
C LYS A 72 -2.74 -2.75 18.84
N ALA A 73 -1.68 -2.91 19.64
CA ALA A 73 -0.52 -2.03 19.56
C ALA A 73 0.29 -2.36 18.30
N GLU A 74 0.22 -1.51 17.29
CA GLU A 74 0.88 -1.71 16.00
C GLU A 74 1.45 -0.37 15.53
N ASN A 75 2.77 -0.28 15.39
CA ASN A 75 3.49 0.96 15.06
C ASN A 75 4.07 0.93 13.65
N LEU A 76 3.30 0.41 12.69
CA LEU A 76 3.74 0.35 11.30
C LEU A 76 3.87 1.77 10.72
N GLY A 77 5.08 2.12 10.27
CA GLY A 77 5.35 3.40 9.61
C GLY A 77 5.61 4.61 10.52
N LYS A 78 5.55 4.48 11.86
CA LYS A 78 5.87 5.59 12.77
C LYS A 78 7.30 5.49 13.30
N HIS A 79 8.27 5.97 12.52
CA HIS A 79 9.60 6.26 13.03
C HIS A 79 9.55 7.56 13.85
N LEU A 80 9.40 7.45 15.18
CA LEU A 80 9.70 8.57 16.08
C LEU A 80 11.22 8.75 16.12
N ARG A 81 11.78 9.66 15.31
CA ARG A 81 13.12 10.17 15.57
C ARG A 81 13.02 11.15 16.74
N LEU A 82 13.34 10.71 17.95
CA LEU A 82 13.74 11.63 19.01
C LEU A 82 15.12 12.16 18.62
N ALA A 83 15.18 13.38 18.09
CA ALA A 83 16.42 14.12 18.02
C ALA A 83 16.79 14.50 19.46
N SER A 84 17.83 13.86 19.98
CA SER A 84 18.58 14.37 21.14
C SER A 84 19.66 15.33 20.66
#